data_AF-A0AAD5RZL5-F1
#
_entry.id   AF-A0AAD5RZL5-F1
#
_cell.length_a   1.000
_cell.length_b   1.000
_cell.length_c   1.000
_cell.angle_alpha   90.00
_cell.angle_beta   90.00
_cell.angle_gamma   90.00
#
_symmetry.space_group_name_H-M   'P 1'
#
loop_
_entity.id
_entity.type
_entity.pdbx_description
1 polymer ?
#
loop_
_entity_poly.entity_id
_entity_poly.type
_entity_poly.pdbx_seq_one_letter_code
_entity_poly.pdbx_strand_id
1 'polypeptide(L)'
;MMTSESLAPTARQIFRVVCNARALFSPKPSFSVCSACRRTFATTTLLHAGHNKWSKTKHIKKATDAKKTANRTGAAKSIALFSKLYGTNLTYNPKLATAVAEAKKAGVPKANIEQAIARGQGRSSSGDKLEPVTVEAMMPGGIAVMIDLETGSRAKIKGDFLNPLRKNGGSMSSCVYFFDRTGRAVFAAKEGVDADVALEPAIDCGAEDVNVDEEGIITVWCPPTNLSKVTSGMVDALGLNVLDSIIMWNPKEDLQVKLDSTEDAKKIASFLSLITSDIPDLQGIYTNAIQGSISDAEWEAIEEHLD
;
A
#
# COMPACT_ATOMS: atom_id res chain seq x y z
N MET A 1 -6.72 -64.75 33.84
CA MET A 1 -6.79 -63.48 34.62
C MET A 1 -6.91 -62.37 33.60
N MET A 2 -8.14 -61.91 33.31
CA MET A 2 -8.73 -60.67 33.88
C MET A 2 -7.97 -59.43 33.41
N THR A 3 -8.54 -58.38 32.81
CA THR A 3 -9.85 -58.04 32.22
C THR A 3 -9.64 -56.68 31.56
N SER A 4 -10.37 -56.41 30.48
CA SER A 4 -10.51 -55.12 29.79
C SER A 4 -11.24 -54.07 30.65
N GLU A 5 -10.83 -52.80 30.58
CA GLU A 5 -11.66 -51.66 30.99
C GLU A 5 -11.71 -50.60 29.88
N SER A 6 -12.93 -50.39 29.38
CA SER A 6 -13.30 -49.37 28.39
C SER A 6 -14.05 -48.25 29.10
N LEU A 7 -13.68 -46.99 28.83
CA LEU A 7 -14.38 -45.81 29.35
C LEU A 7 -15.39 -45.30 28.30
N ALA A 8 -16.67 -45.32 28.67
CA ALA A 8 -17.79 -44.71 27.96
C ALA A 8 -18.24 -43.40 28.64
N PRO A 9 -18.87 -42.45 27.91
CA PRO A 9 -19.28 -41.16 28.45
C PRO A 9 -20.69 -41.19 29.09
N THR A 10 -20.86 -40.43 30.16
CA THR A 10 -22.10 -40.31 30.95
C THR A 10 -23.15 -39.39 30.31
N ALA A 11 -24.36 -39.92 30.13
CA ALA A 11 -25.57 -39.18 29.77
C ALA A 11 -26.24 -38.55 31.01
N ARG A 12 -26.68 -37.28 30.91
CA ARG A 12 -27.45 -36.58 31.95
C ARG A 12 -28.94 -36.92 31.83
N GLN A 13 -29.52 -37.45 32.90
CA GLN A 13 -30.94 -37.71 33.09
C GLN A 13 -31.76 -36.42 33.24
N ILE A 14 -32.93 -36.41 32.60
CA ILE A 14 -33.99 -35.41 32.72
C ILE A 14 -34.88 -35.83 33.90
N PHE A 15 -34.96 -35.01 34.95
CA PHE A 15 -35.94 -35.18 36.03
C PHE A 15 -37.19 -34.34 35.71
N ARG A 16 -38.33 -35.02 35.61
CA ARG A 16 -39.66 -34.44 35.42
C ARG A 16 -40.32 -34.35 36.79
N VAL A 17 -40.51 -33.15 37.32
CA VAL A 17 -41.26 -32.92 38.56
C VAL A 17 -42.71 -32.61 38.20
N VAL A 18 -43.62 -33.48 38.65
CA VAL A 18 -45.07 -33.21 38.68
C VAL A 18 -45.36 -32.55 40.02
N CYS A 19 -45.93 -31.35 40.00
CA CYS A 19 -46.44 -30.70 41.19
C CYS A 19 -47.92 -30.36 40.98
N ASN A 20 -48.76 -31.01 41.76
CA ASN A 20 -50.20 -30.81 41.84
C ASN A 20 -50.47 -29.89 43.03
N ALA A 21 -51.11 -28.73 42.83
CA ALA A 21 -51.53 -27.88 43.94
C ALA A 21 -52.82 -27.11 43.60
N ARG A 22 -53.78 -27.26 44.51
CA ARG A 22 -55.17 -26.78 44.49
C ARG A 22 -55.29 -25.26 44.32
N ALA A 23 -56.30 -24.87 43.55
CA ALA A 23 -56.79 -23.50 43.44
C ALA A 23 -57.44 -23.02 44.75
N LEU A 24 -57.05 -21.83 45.21
CA LEU A 24 -57.81 -21.01 46.14
C LEU A 24 -58.22 -19.72 45.43
N PHE A 25 -59.51 -19.61 45.13
CA PHE A 25 -60.13 -18.38 44.62
C PHE A 25 -60.26 -17.36 45.75
N SER A 26 -59.78 -16.14 45.54
CA SER A 26 -60.16 -14.96 46.32
C SER A 26 -60.90 -13.96 45.41
N PRO A 27 -61.88 -13.20 45.93
CA PRO A 27 -62.66 -12.27 45.11
C PRO A 27 -61.82 -11.02 44.78
N LYS A 28 -61.88 -10.58 43.52
CA LYS A 28 -61.21 -9.36 43.04
C LYS A 28 -61.91 -8.11 43.59
N PRO A 29 -61.19 -7.10 44.09
CA PRO A 29 -61.78 -5.80 44.40
C PRO A 29 -62.12 -5.04 43.11
N SER A 30 -63.30 -4.45 43.05
CA SER A 30 -63.72 -3.53 41.99
C SER A 30 -63.14 -2.14 42.25
N PHE A 31 -62.07 -1.80 41.53
CA PHE A 31 -61.58 -0.43 41.51
C PHE A 31 -62.37 0.40 40.48
N SER A 32 -63.21 1.32 40.96
CA SER A 32 -63.78 2.39 40.14
C SER A 32 -62.69 3.44 39.88
N VAL A 33 -62.12 3.39 38.67
CA VAL A 33 -61.12 4.37 38.24
C VAL A 33 -61.81 5.70 37.89
N CYS A 34 -61.37 6.79 38.53
CA CYS A 34 -61.87 8.15 38.33
C CYS A 34 -61.75 8.62 36.87
N SER A 35 -62.83 9.19 36.33
CA SER A 35 -62.94 9.69 34.94
C SER A 35 -61.83 10.68 34.54
N ALA A 36 -61.35 11.50 35.49
CA ALA A 36 -60.29 12.49 35.26
C ALA A 36 -58.88 11.89 35.09
N CYS A 37 -58.68 10.60 35.42
CA CYS A 37 -57.40 9.90 35.24
C CYS A 37 -57.30 9.10 33.94
N ARG A 38 -58.27 9.22 33.01
CA ARG A 38 -58.15 8.70 31.65
C ARG A 38 -57.14 9.55 30.87
N ARG A 39 -55.85 9.28 31.07
CA ARG A 39 -54.85 9.57 30.03
C ARG A 39 -55.28 8.79 28.80
N THR A 40 -55.66 9.48 27.74
CA THR A 40 -55.93 8.90 26.44
C THR A 40 -54.66 8.17 26.00
N PHE A 41 -54.66 6.84 26.11
CA PHE A 41 -53.73 5.99 25.39
C PHE A 41 -54.05 6.20 23.91
N ALA A 42 -53.28 7.06 23.25
CA ALA A 42 -53.28 7.11 21.80
C ALA A 42 -52.82 5.74 21.29
N THR A 43 -53.69 5.06 20.55
CA THR A 43 -53.43 3.74 19.92
C THR A 43 -52.76 3.88 18.55
N THR A 44 -52.34 5.08 18.15
CA THR A 44 -51.44 5.23 17.01
C THR A 44 -50.13 4.54 17.36
N THR A 45 -49.88 3.41 16.70
CA THR A 45 -48.57 2.77 16.68
C THR A 45 -47.56 3.86 16.35
N LEU A 46 -46.57 4.06 17.24
CA LEU A 46 -45.37 4.79 16.86
C LEU A 46 -44.87 4.07 15.60
N LEU A 47 -44.98 4.74 14.46
CA LEU A 47 -44.30 4.34 13.23
C LEU A 47 -42.82 4.29 13.61
N HIS A 48 -42.36 3.11 14.01
CA HIS A 48 -40.94 2.85 14.15
C HIS A 48 -40.39 3.16 12.76
N ALA A 49 -39.60 4.22 12.67
CA ALA A 49 -38.95 4.59 11.44
C ALA A 49 -38.20 3.34 10.96
N GLY A 50 -38.76 2.67 9.94
CA GLY A 50 -38.28 1.41 9.36
C GLY A 50 -37.01 1.60 8.54
N HIS A 51 -36.14 2.50 8.96
CA HIS A 51 -34.85 2.75 8.35
C HIS A 51 -33.76 2.41 9.37
N ASN A 52 -33.07 1.32 9.09
CA ASN A 52 -31.92 0.83 9.80
C ASN A 52 -30.89 1.96 10.06
N LYS A 53 -30.96 2.59 11.23
CA LYS A 53 -30.04 3.66 11.69
C LYS A 53 -28.58 3.21 11.57
N TRP A 54 -28.32 1.92 11.78
CA TRP A 54 -26.99 1.36 11.63
C TRP A 54 -26.52 1.37 10.18
N SER A 55 -27.35 1.08 9.18
CA SER A 55 -26.89 1.14 7.78
C SER A 55 -26.49 2.57 7.39
N LYS A 56 -27.31 3.57 7.71
CA LYS A 56 -27.03 4.98 7.41
C LYS A 56 -25.79 5.49 8.15
N THR A 57 -25.66 5.15 9.44
CA THR A 57 -24.48 5.51 10.25
C THR A 57 -23.22 4.81 9.75
N LYS A 58 -23.32 3.53 9.33
CA LYS A 58 -22.20 2.75 8.79
C LYS A 58 -21.61 3.39 7.54
N HIS A 59 -22.43 3.87 6.60
CA HIS A 59 -21.93 4.53 5.39
C HIS A 59 -21.18 5.82 5.71
N ILE A 60 -21.74 6.67 6.58
CA ILE A 60 -21.12 7.94 7.01
C ILE A 60 -19.82 7.66 7.78
N LYS A 61 -19.84 6.70 8.69
CA LYS A 61 -18.66 6.30 9.47
C LYS A 61 -17.57 5.71 8.57
N LYS A 62 -17.93 4.82 7.63
CA LYS A 62 -16.97 4.24 6.68
C LYS A 62 -16.27 5.32 5.86
N ALA A 63 -17.01 6.30 5.33
CA ALA A 63 -16.41 7.40 4.57
C ALA A 63 -15.52 8.30 5.45
N THR A 64 -15.93 8.58 6.68
CA THR A 64 -15.16 9.41 7.61
C THR A 64 -13.89 8.70 8.08
N ASP A 65 -13.98 7.41 8.40
CA ASP A 65 -12.85 6.60 8.84
C ASP A 65 -11.85 6.41 7.69
N ALA A 66 -12.31 6.22 6.45
CA ALA A 66 -11.44 6.19 5.27
C ALA A 66 -10.61 7.48 5.12
N LYS A 67 -11.26 8.66 5.26
CA LYS A 67 -10.56 9.95 5.22
C LYS A 67 -9.54 10.10 6.35
N LYS A 68 -9.88 9.68 7.57
CA LYS A 68 -8.95 9.71 8.72
C LYS A 68 -7.76 8.79 8.50
N THR A 69 -7.98 7.60 7.95
CA THR A 69 -6.89 6.67 7.63
C THR A 69 -5.99 7.24 6.54
N ALA A 70 -6.55 7.79 5.46
CA ALA A 70 -5.77 8.45 4.41
C ALA A 70 -4.90 9.59 4.97
N ASN A 71 -5.45 10.46 5.82
CA ASN A 71 -4.69 11.54 6.47
C ASN A 71 -3.57 11.01 7.36
N ARG A 72 -3.82 9.91 8.10
CA ARG A 72 -2.80 9.26 8.94
C ARG A 72 -1.67 8.67 8.09
N THR A 73 -2.01 8.00 7.00
CA THR A 73 -1.03 7.42 6.07
C THR A 73 -0.20 8.52 5.42
N GLY A 74 -0.82 9.60 4.95
CA GLY A 74 -0.12 10.75 4.38
C GLY A 74 0.86 11.38 5.38
N ALA A 75 0.41 11.64 6.61
CA ALA A 75 1.28 12.16 7.67
C ALA A 75 2.45 11.21 7.98
N ALA A 76 2.21 9.89 8.03
CA ALA A 76 3.26 8.90 8.27
C ALA A 76 4.30 8.88 7.13
N LYS A 77 3.87 8.96 5.86
CA LYS A 77 4.76 9.05 4.69
C LYS A 77 5.67 10.28 4.77
N SER A 78 5.12 11.46 5.05
CA SER A 78 5.90 12.70 5.18
C SER A 78 6.88 12.64 6.35
N ILE A 79 6.46 12.13 7.51
CA ILE A 79 7.33 11.98 8.69
C ILE A 79 8.49 11.02 8.39
N ALA A 80 8.21 9.87 7.78
CA ALA A 80 9.24 8.90 7.40
C ALA A 80 10.25 9.49 6.41
N LEU A 81 9.77 10.22 5.39
CA LEU A 81 10.63 10.89 4.40
C LEU A 81 11.55 11.93 5.05
N PHE A 82 11.01 12.86 5.86
CA PHE A 82 11.84 13.88 6.51
C PHE A 82 12.82 13.28 7.51
N SER A 83 12.44 12.18 8.16
CA SER A 83 13.31 11.41 9.04
C SER A 83 14.44 10.71 8.28
N LYS A 84 14.18 10.20 7.07
CA LYS A 84 15.17 9.57 6.19
C LYS A 84 16.18 10.58 5.65
N LEU A 85 15.70 11.75 5.19
CA LEU A 85 16.54 12.77 4.54
C LEU A 85 17.40 13.58 5.51
N TYR A 86 16.84 14.00 6.64
CA TYR A 86 17.49 14.99 7.52
C TYR A 86 17.69 14.47 8.95
N GLY A 87 17.52 13.16 9.16
CA GLY A 87 17.66 12.52 10.46
C GLY A 87 16.47 12.76 11.41
N THR A 88 16.55 12.15 12.58
CA THR A 88 15.37 11.90 13.42
C THR A 88 15.19 12.86 14.58
N ASN A 89 16.17 13.74 14.80
CA ASN A 89 16.15 14.65 15.92
C ASN A 89 15.30 15.89 15.57
N LEU A 90 14.18 16.08 16.28
CA LEU A 90 13.27 17.19 16.04
C LEU A 90 13.92 18.57 16.25
N THR A 91 14.97 18.67 17.08
CA THR A 91 15.69 19.93 17.30
C THR A 91 16.52 20.33 16.09
N TYR A 92 17.11 19.35 15.40
CA TYR A 92 17.98 19.59 14.25
C TYR A 92 17.24 19.46 12.91
N ASN A 93 16.01 18.96 12.91
CA ASN A 93 15.18 18.78 11.73
C ASN A 93 13.85 19.56 11.87
N PRO A 94 13.82 20.85 11.47
CA PRO A 94 12.62 21.67 11.58
C PRO A 94 11.46 21.15 10.72
N LYS A 95 11.75 20.53 9.55
CA LYS A 95 10.73 19.92 8.68
C LYS A 95 10.04 18.73 9.35
N LEU A 96 10.79 17.90 10.06
CA LEU A 96 10.22 16.81 10.86
C LEU A 96 9.40 17.36 12.03
N ALA A 97 9.88 18.41 12.70
CA ALA A 97 9.16 19.02 13.80
C ALA A 97 7.80 19.61 13.38
N THR A 98 7.73 20.29 12.24
CA THR A 98 6.47 20.80 11.68
C THR A 98 5.54 19.65 11.29
N ALA A 99 6.02 18.62 10.59
CA ALA A 99 5.22 17.46 10.21
C ALA A 99 4.65 16.72 11.43
N VAL A 100 5.44 16.56 12.50
CA VAL A 100 4.99 15.96 13.76
C VAL A 100 3.94 16.83 14.45
N ALA A 101 4.10 18.15 14.43
CA ALA A 101 3.11 19.08 15.00
C ALA A 101 1.79 19.04 14.22
N GLU A 102 1.84 18.98 12.89
CA GLU A 102 0.67 18.83 12.02
C GLU A 102 -0.04 17.50 12.23
N ALA A 103 0.71 16.39 12.32
CA ALA A 103 0.16 15.07 12.61
C ALA A 103 -0.56 15.04 13.98
N LYS A 104 0.02 15.69 15.01
CA LYS A 104 -0.63 15.84 16.32
C LYS A 104 -1.92 16.65 16.23
N LYS A 105 -1.91 17.77 15.49
CA LYS A 105 -3.12 18.59 15.25
C LYS A 105 -4.20 17.81 14.49
N ALA A 106 -3.81 16.93 13.57
CA ALA A 106 -4.72 16.05 12.82
C ALA A 106 -5.23 14.84 13.64
N GLY A 107 -4.83 14.68 14.90
CA GLY A 107 -5.28 13.58 15.77
C GLY A 107 -4.64 12.23 15.43
N VAL A 108 -3.41 12.24 14.89
CA VAL A 108 -2.60 11.03 14.71
C VAL A 108 -2.07 10.58 16.08
N PRO A 109 -2.26 9.30 16.49
CA PRO A 109 -1.72 8.79 17.74
C PRO A 109 -0.19 8.89 17.82
N LYS A 110 0.35 9.17 19.01
CA LYS A 110 1.80 9.28 19.24
C LYS A 110 2.57 8.03 18.78
N ALA A 111 2.01 6.84 19.03
CA ALA A 111 2.62 5.56 18.61
C ALA A 111 2.84 5.49 17.08
N ASN A 112 1.91 6.00 16.28
CA ASN A 112 2.04 6.00 14.82
C ASN A 112 3.12 7.00 14.36
N ILE A 113 3.27 8.13 15.06
CA ILE A 113 4.32 9.11 14.80
C ILE A 113 5.69 8.51 15.08
N GLU A 114 5.85 7.85 16.23
CA GLU A 114 7.10 7.19 16.60
C GLU A 114 7.47 6.07 15.63
N GLN A 115 6.48 5.28 15.18
CA GLN A 115 6.68 4.26 14.15
C GLN A 115 7.11 4.86 12.81
N ALA A 116 6.52 5.97 12.37
CA ALA A 116 6.93 6.64 11.14
C ALA A 116 8.36 7.19 11.21
N ILE A 117 8.78 7.72 12.37
CA ILE A 117 10.17 8.16 12.60
C ILE A 117 11.12 6.96 12.56
N ALA A 118 10.81 5.88 13.28
CA ALA A 118 11.61 4.65 13.27
C ALA A 118 11.75 4.08 11.85
N ARG A 119 10.67 4.16 11.06
CA ARG A 119 10.66 3.73 9.67
C ARG A 119 11.59 4.54 8.78
N GLY A 120 11.65 5.85 8.96
CA GLY A 120 12.64 6.70 8.30
C GLY A 120 14.09 6.34 8.62
N GLN A 121 14.35 5.60 9.72
CA GLN A 121 15.67 5.06 10.07
C GLN A 121 15.97 3.68 9.47
N GLY A 122 15.08 3.14 8.63
CA GLY A 122 15.18 1.77 8.15
C GLY A 122 14.86 0.72 9.23
N ARG A 123 14.06 1.08 10.24
CA ARG A 123 13.64 0.18 11.31
C ARG A 123 12.13 -0.08 11.26
N SER A 124 11.76 -1.33 11.49
CA SER A 124 10.40 -1.80 11.75
C SER A 124 9.84 -1.17 13.04
N SER A 125 8.52 -1.21 13.19
CA SER A 125 7.83 -0.85 14.44
C SER A 125 8.32 -1.64 15.66
N SER A 126 8.91 -2.82 15.45
CA SER A 126 9.52 -3.66 16.48
C SER A 126 11.00 -3.34 16.75
N GLY A 127 11.61 -2.43 15.97
CA GLY A 127 13.04 -2.11 16.03
C GLY A 127 13.93 -2.94 15.09
N ASP A 128 13.38 -3.98 14.45
CA ASP A 128 14.10 -4.81 13.48
C ASP A 128 14.50 -4.02 12.24
N LYS A 129 15.58 -4.40 11.57
CA LYS A 129 15.95 -3.79 10.28
C LYS A 129 14.90 -4.12 9.22
N LEU A 130 14.59 -3.15 8.36
CA LEU A 130 13.82 -3.44 7.15
C LEU A 130 14.69 -4.27 6.20
N GLU A 131 14.11 -5.34 5.65
CA GLU A 131 14.76 -6.17 4.64
C GLU A 131 14.25 -5.76 3.25
N PRO A 132 15.15 -5.59 2.26
CA PRO A 132 14.74 -5.41 0.87
C PRO A 132 14.11 -6.71 0.37
N VAL A 133 12.97 -6.59 -0.28
CA VAL A 133 12.27 -7.70 -0.93
C VAL A 133 11.76 -7.24 -2.28
N THR A 134 12.00 -8.07 -3.28
CA THR A 134 11.44 -7.92 -4.62
C THR A 134 10.26 -8.87 -4.78
N VAL A 135 9.14 -8.34 -5.27
CA VAL A 135 7.91 -9.11 -5.54
C VAL A 135 7.71 -9.18 -7.04
N GLU A 136 7.53 -10.40 -7.51
CA GLU A 136 7.30 -10.73 -8.91
C GLU A 136 5.82 -11.03 -9.13
N ALA A 137 5.23 -10.39 -10.14
CA ALA A 137 3.84 -10.59 -10.51
C ALA A 137 3.65 -10.60 -12.03
N MET A 138 2.69 -11.40 -12.49
CA MET A 138 2.22 -11.42 -13.86
C MET A 138 0.79 -10.89 -13.90
N MET A 139 0.58 -9.85 -14.69
CA MET A 139 -0.70 -9.22 -14.95
C MET A 139 -1.36 -9.78 -16.22
N PRO A 140 -2.67 -9.55 -16.41
CA PRO A 140 -3.36 -9.89 -17.66
C PRO A 140 -2.63 -9.34 -18.88
N GLY A 141 -2.73 -10.04 -20.00
CA GLY A 141 -2.00 -9.69 -21.23
C GLY A 141 -0.54 -10.15 -21.25
N GLY A 142 -0.06 -10.88 -20.23
CA GLY A 142 1.33 -11.35 -20.18
C GLY A 142 2.32 -10.29 -19.74
N ILE A 143 1.82 -9.23 -19.10
CA ILE A 143 2.64 -8.14 -18.59
C ILE A 143 3.29 -8.56 -17.27
N ALA A 144 4.60 -8.49 -17.23
CA ALA A 144 5.40 -8.70 -16.04
C ALA A 144 5.50 -7.41 -15.23
N VAL A 145 5.35 -7.53 -13.91
CA VAL A 145 5.49 -6.42 -12.96
C VAL A 145 6.46 -6.82 -11.88
N MET A 146 7.50 -6.01 -11.71
CA MET A 146 8.51 -6.14 -10.67
C MET A 146 8.31 -5.03 -9.65
N ILE A 147 8.28 -5.37 -8.38
CA ILE A 147 8.06 -4.38 -7.31
C ILE A 147 9.14 -4.54 -6.24
N ASP A 148 9.94 -3.51 -6.05
CA ASP A 148 10.92 -3.44 -4.98
C ASP A 148 10.33 -2.72 -3.77
N LEU A 149 10.47 -3.31 -2.58
CA LEU A 149 10.01 -2.72 -1.34
C LEU A 149 10.90 -3.11 -0.16
N GLU A 150 10.76 -2.35 0.93
CA GLU A 150 11.45 -2.63 2.20
C GLU A 150 10.45 -3.04 3.27
N THR A 151 10.56 -4.25 3.82
CA THR A 151 9.61 -4.73 4.84
C THR A 151 10.30 -5.31 6.05
N GLY A 152 9.68 -5.12 7.22
CA GLY A 152 10.04 -5.85 8.44
C GLY A 152 9.36 -7.22 8.57
N SER A 153 8.49 -7.60 7.63
CA SER A 153 7.78 -8.88 7.66
C SER A 153 7.38 -9.37 6.26
N ARG A 154 8.05 -10.43 5.78
CA ARG A 154 7.68 -11.12 4.53
C ARG A 154 6.25 -11.68 4.53
N ALA A 155 5.70 -12.01 5.69
CA ALA A 155 4.35 -12.54 5.80
C ALA A 155 3.27 -11.52 5.37
N LYS A 156 3.52 -10.22 5.59
CA LYS A 156 2.60 -9.14 5.19
C LYS A 156 2.50 -8.97 3.68
N ILE A 157 3.63 -9.13 2.97
CA ILE A 157 3.70 -9.04 1.50
C ILE A 157 2.63 -9.93 0.85
N LYS A 158 2.48 -11.18 1.30
CA LYS A 158 1.47 -12.07 0.73
C LYS A 158 0.05 -11.53 0.88
N GLY A 159 -0.28 -10.85 1.98
CA GLY A 159 -1.62 -10.26 2.16
C GLY A 159 -1.82 -8.98 1.36
N ASP A 160 -0.79 -8.12 1.37
CA ASP A 160 -0.85 -6.78 0.80
C ASP A 160 -0.78 -6.80 -0.74
N PHE A 161 -0.07 -7.77 -1.33
CA PHE A 161 0.06 -7.90 -2.78
C PHE A 161 -0.91 -8.92 -3.39
N LEU A 162 -1.07 -10.11 -2.80
CA LEU A 162 -1.83 -11.19 -3.45
C LEU A 162 -3.32 -10.87 -3.61
N ASN A 163 -3.91 -10.16 -2.64
CA ASN A 163 -5.34 -9.82 -2.68
C ASN A 163 -5.64 -8.79 -3.79
N PRO A 164 -4.96 -7.63 -3.86
CA PRO A 164 -5.10 -6.72 -5.00
C PRO A 164 -4.76 -7.37 -6.34
N LEU A 165 -3.71 -8.19 -6.38
CA LEU A 165 -3.26 -8.85 -7.60
C LEU A 165 -4.34 -9.76 -8.19
N ARG A 166 -4.89 -10.67 -7.38
CA ARG A 166 -5.97 -11.58 -7.80
C ARG A 166 -7.24 -10.84 -8.17
N LYS A 167 -7.57 -9.76 -7.46
CA LYS A 167 -8.74 -8.93 -7.76
C LYS A 167 -8.65 -8.29 -9.15
N ASN A 168 -7.45 -7.97 -9.60
CA ASN A 168 -7.18 -7.39 -10.92
C ASN A 168 -6.72 -8.44 -11.96
N GLY A 169 -6.93 -9.73 -11.70
CA GLY A 169 -6.67 -10.80 -12.68
C GLY A 169 -5.21 -11.22 -12.83
N GLY A 170 -4.32 -10.75 -11.95
CA GLY A 170 -2.91 -11.15 -11.95
C GLY A 170 -2.62 -12.37 -11.08
N SER A 171 -1.38 -12.88 -11.19
CA SER A 171 -0.86 -14.01 -10.42
C SER A 171 0.57 -13.76 -9.95
N MET A 172 0.93 -14.32 -8.80
CA MET A 172 2.29 -14.23 -8.27
C MET A 172 3.12 -15.35 -8.91
N SER A 173 3.87 -14.99 -9.94
CA SER A 173 4.63 -15.88 -10.80
C SER A 173 6.00 -15.28 -11.03
N SER A 174 7.02 -16.12 -11.21
CA SER A 174 8.37 -15.58 -11.46
C SER A 174 8.43 -14.90 -12.82
N CYS A 175 8.94 -13.68 -12.83
CA CYS A 175 9.06 -12.81 -13.99
C CYS A 175 10.41 -12.10 -14.06
N VAL A 176 11.39 -12.46 -13.22
CA VAL A 176 12.76 -11.89 -13.27
C VAL A 176 13.38 -12.00 -14.66
N TYR A 177 13.10 -13.06 -15.41
CA TYR A 177 13.74 -13.28 -16.72
C TYR A 177 13.46 -12.18 -17.76
N PHE A 178 12.34 -11.43 -17.59
CA PHE A 178 11.94 -10.32 -18.45
C PHE A 178 12.78 -9.06 -18.25
N PHE A 179 13.51 -8.97 -17.14
CA PHE A 179 14.23 -7.77 -16.74
C PHE A 179 15.71 -8.04 -16.55
N ASP A 180 16.52 -7.02 -16.81
CA ASP A 180 17.91 -6.95 -16.39
C ASP A 180 18.03 -5.91 -15.28
N ARG A 181 18.91 -6.20 -14.31
CA ARG A 181 19.16 -5.27 -13.21
C ARG A 181 20.27 -4.31 -13.63
N THR A 182 19.93 -3.05 -13.82
CA THR A 182 20.82 -2.02 -14.37
C THR A 182 20.90 -0.81 -13.43
N GLY A 183 22.00 -0.06 -13.52
CA GLY A 183 22.14 1.26 -12.94
C GLY A 183 21.80 2.32 -13.97
N ARG A 184 20.98 3.29 -13.59
CA ARG A 184 20.63 4.48 -14.38
C ARG A 184 21.16 5.72 -13.67
N ALA A 185 21.97 6.51 -14.37
CA ALA A 185 22.37 7.84 -13.93
C ALA A 185 21.84 8.87 -14.92
N VAL A 186 21.10 9.85 -14.42
CA VAL A 186 20.51 10.95 -15.20
C VAL A 186 21.21 12.24 -14.82
N PHE A 187 21.70 12.97 -15.81
CA PHE A 187 22.44 14.21 -15.64
C PHE A 187 21.72 15.37 -16.34
N ALA A 188 21.78 16.55 -15.72
CA ALA A 188 21.20 17.75 -16.29
C ALA A 188 21.95 18.16 -17.57
N ALA A 189 21.20 18.75 -18.51
CA ALA A 189 21.76 19.33 -19.72
C ALA A 189 22.83 20.38 -19.39
N LYS A 190 23.91 20.36 -20.16
CA LYS A 190 25.02 21.31 -20.04
C LYS A 190 25.44 21.76 -21.43
N GLU A 191 25.59 23.07 -21.61
CA GLU A 191 26.03 23.65 -22.88
C GLU A 191 27.38 23.05 -23.32
N GLY A 192 27.42 22.55 -24.55
CA GLY A 192 28.62 21.97 -25.16
C GLY A 192 28.92 20.53 -24.75
N VAL A 193 28.01 19.86 -24.03
CA VAL A 193 28.11 18.42 -23.75
C VAL A 193 27.04 17.69 -24.57
N ASP A 194 27.46 17.20 -25.74
CA ASP A 194 26.64 16.35 -26.60
C ASP A 194 26.92 14.87 -26.34
N ALA A 195 26.12 13.98 -26.94
CA ALA A 195 26.27 12.53 -26.80
C ALA A 195 27.70 12.06 -27.07
N ASP A 196 28.34 12.56 -28.13
CA ASP A 196 29.72 12.18 -28.50
C ASP A 196 30.74 12.57 -27.42
N VAL A 197 30.55 13.72 -26.76
CA VAL A 197 31.42 14.21 -25.69
C VAL A 197 31.20 13.42 -24.40
N ALA A 198 29.95 13.00 -24.14
CA ALA A 198 29.58 12.21 -22.97
C ALA A 198 29.97 10.73 -23.09
N LEU A 199 30.08 10.20 -24.30
CA LEU A 199 30.28 8.78 -24.57
C LEU A 199 31.65 8.27 -24.10
N GLU A 200 32.74 8.96 -24.48
CA GLU A 200 34.10 8.55 -24.09
C GLU A 200 34.29 8.43 -22.56
N PRO A 201 34.00 9.46 -21.74
CA PRO A 201 34.16 9.36 -20.29
C PRO A 201 33.19 8.36 -19.65
N ALA A 202 31.99 8.16 -20.23
CA ALA A 202 31.05 7.17 -19.75
C ALA A 202 31.58 5.73 -19.94
N ILE A 203 32.15 5.43 -21.11
CA ILE A 203 32.74 4.12 -21.43
C ILE A 203 33.92 3.82 -20.51
N ASP A 204 34.79 4.80 -20.26
CA ASP A 204 35.93 4.65 -19.35
C ASP A 204 35.49 4.31 -17.92
N CYS A 205 34.30 4.76 -17.52
CA CYS A 205 33.70 4.46 -16.23
C CYS A 205 32.90 3.14 -16.19
N GLY A 206 32.77 2.46 -17.34
CA GLY A 206 32.05 1.19 -17.48
C GLY A 206 30.55 1.35 -17.69
N ALA A 207 30.14 2.41 -18.39
CA ALA A 207 28.79 2.52 -18.95
C ALA A 207 28.60 1.55 -20.13
N GLU A 208 27.37 1.07 -20.29
CA GLU A 208 26.95 0.20 -21.39
C GLU A 208 26.24 0.98 -22.49
N ASP A 209 25.49 2.02 -22.12
CA ASP A 209 24.73 2.83 -23.06
C ASP A 209 24.59 4.28 -22.57
N VAL A 210 24.50 5.22 -23.50
CA VAL A 210 24.36 6.66 -23.26
C VAL A 210 23.31 7.22 -24.22
N ASN A 211 22.23 7.75 -23.68
CA ASN A 211 21.18 8.43 -24.43
C ASN A 211 21.12 9.90 -24.06
N VAL A 212 20.91 10.77 -25.03
CA VAL A 212 20.69 12.20 -24.83
C VAL A 212 19.34 12.55 -25.44
N ASP A 213 18.46 13.18 -24.64
CA ASP A 213 17.15 13.59 -25.13
C ASP A 213 17.20 14.92 -25.91
N GLU A 214 16.04 15.36 -26.42
CA GLU A 214 15.90 16.62 -27.16
C GLU A 214 16.15 17.87 -26.29
N GLU A 215 15.98 17.76 -24.97
CA GLU A 215 16.26 18.81 -23.97
C GLU A 215 17.75 18.81 -23.54
N GLY A 216 18.55 17.86 -24.02
CA GLY A 216 19.95 17.68 -23.69
C GLY A 216 20.19 16.93 -22.38
N ILE A 217 19.17 16.29 -21.80
CA ILE A 217 19.32 15.46 -20.60
C ILE A 217 20.06 14.18 -20.97
N ILE A 218 21.13 13.88 -20.23
CA ILE A 218 21.99 12.74 -20.50
C ILE A 218 21.61 11.60 -19.56
N THR A 219 21.19 10.47 -20.12
CA THR A 219 20.88 9.23 -19.40
C THR A 219 21.94 8.18 -19.71
N VAL A 220 22.63 7.71 -18.67
CA VAL A 220 23.68 6.70 -18.78
C VAL A 220 23.23 5.41 -18.10
N TRP A 221 23.32 4.30 -18.84
CA TRP A 221 23.03 2.96 -18.36
C TRP A 221 24.33 2.20 -18.11
N CYS A 222 24.36 1.42 -17.04
CA CYS A 222 25.54 0.65 -16.65
C CYS A 222 25.18 -0.57 -15.79
N PRO A 223 26.12 -1.49 -15.56
CA PRO A 223 25.97 -2.52 -14.54
C PRO A 223 25.80 -1.89 -13.15
N PRO A 224 25.00 -2.50 -12.25
CA PRO A 224 24.72 -1.96 -10.92
C PRO A 224 25.98 -1.79 -10.06
N THR A 225 27.04 -2.56 -10.33
CA THR A 225 28.33 -2.45 -9.64
C THR A 225 29.11 -1.20 -10.03
N ASN A 226 28.84 -0.62 -11.19
CA ASN A 226 29.59 0.50 -11.77
C ASN A 226 28.89 1.85 -11.57
N LEU A 227 27.61 1.86 -11.17
CA LEU A 227 26.81 3.09 -11.03
C LEU A 227 27.55 4.19 -10.26
N SER A 228 28.10 3.88 -9.08
CA SER A 228 28.83 4.88 -8.29
C SER A 228 30.05 5.45 -9.02
N LYS A 229 30.74 4.64 -9.83
CA LYS A 229 31.92 5.08 -10.59
C LYS A 229 31.51 5.94 -11.78
N VAL A 230 30.46 5.54 -12.50
CA VAL A 230 29.88 6.31 -13.61
C VAL A 230 29.40 7.67 -13.11
N THR A 231 28.64 7.71 -12.02
CA THR A 231 28.13 8.96 -11.46
C THR A 231 29.27 9.90 -11.06
N SER A 232 30.28 9.44 -10.33
CA SER A 232 31.42 10.30 -9.97
C SER A 232 32.28 10.68 -11.18
N GLY A 233 32.56 9.73 -12.08
CA GLY A 233 33.44 9.95 -13.22
C GLY A 233 32.86 10.96 -14.22
N MET A 234 31.54 10.90 -14.47
CA MET A 234 30.86 11.89 -15.31
C MET A 234 30.85 13.28 -14.67
N VAL A 235 30.70 13.36 -13.34
CA VAL A 235 30.80 14.63 -12.60
C VAL A 235 32.23 15.18 -12.67
N ASP A 236 33.25 14.35 -12.49
CA ASP A 236 34.64 14.79 -12.46
C ASP A 236 35.17 15.18 -13.86
N ALA A 237 34.79 14.43 -14.90
CA ALA A 237 35.25 14.65 -16.26
C ALA A 237 34.53 15.84 -16.93
N LEU A 238 33.21 15.93 -16.77
CA LEU A 238 32.38 16.87 -17.51
C LEU A 238 31.75 17.95 -16.63
N GLY A 239 31.87 17.85 -15.31
CA GLY A 239 31.24 18.80 -14.38
C GLY A 239 29.72 18.81 -14.53
N LEU A 240 29.12 17.63 -14.72
CA LEU A 240 27.68 17.46 -14.87
C LEU A 240 26.97 17.46 -13.51
N ASN A 241 25.74 17.95 -13.47
CA ASN A 241 24.89 17.87 -12.29
C ASN A 241 24.06 16.60 -12.33
N VAL A 242 24.17 15.78 -11.29
CA VAL A 242 23.37 14.54 -11.16
C VAL A 242 21.94 14.92 -10.79
N LEU A 243 20.97 14.51 -11.63
CA LEU A 243 19.54 14.63 -11.35
C LEU A 243 19.04 13.39 -10.60
N ASP A 244 19.39 12.21 -11.11
CA ASP A 244 19.00 10.93 -10.54
C ASP A 244 20.12 9.90 -10.69
N SER A 245 20.21 8.95 -9.77
CA SER A 245 21.20 7.87 -9.79
C SER A 245 20.66 6.68 -9.00
N ILE A 246 20.05 5.74 -9.70
CA ILE A 246 19.30 4.63 -9.12
C ILE A 246 19.68 3.29 -9.75
N ILE A 247 19.56 2.21 -8.97
CA ILE A 247 19.60 0.83 -9.48
C ILE A 247 18.16 0.38 -9.66
N MET A 248 17.81 -0.01 -10.88
CA MET A 248 16.43 -0.34 -11.26
C MET A 248 16.37 -1.62 -12.09
N TRP A 249 15.15 -2.07 -12.38
CA TRP A 249 14.89 -3.18 -13.29
C TRP A 249 14.53 -2.63 -14.66
N ASN A 250 15.38 -2.87 -15.66
CA ASN A 250 15.13 -2.48 -17.04
C ASN A 250 14.52 -3.67 -17.81
N PRO A 251 13.34 -3.51 -18.45
CA PRO A 251 12.76 -4.58 -19.25
C PRO A 251 13.57 -4.82 -20.53
N LYS A 252 13.80 -6.08 -20.87
CA LYS A 252 14.46 -6.46 -22.13
C LYS A 252 13.58 -6.09 -23.32
N GLU A 253 14.13 -5.34 -24.27
CA GLU A 253 13.43 -4.86 -25.46
C GLU A 253 12.70 -5.99 -26.21
N ASP A 254 13.34 -7.14 -26.38
CA ASP A 254 12.78 -8.31 -27.08
C ASP A 254 11.57 -8.95 -26.39
N LEU A 255 11.41 -8.73 -25.08
CA LEU A 255 10.39 -9.36 -24.25
C LEU A 255 9.33 -8.36 -23.74
N GLN A 256 9.34 -7.15 -24.28
CA GLN A 256 8.32 -6.16 -23.98
C GLN A 256 6.98 -6.53 -24.65
N VAL A 257 5.88 -6.19 -23.98
CA VAL A 257 4.53 -6.59 -24.39
C VAL A 257 3.71 -5.35 -24.71
N LYS A 258 3.15 -5.30 -25.92
CA LYS A 258 2.22 -4.24 -26.32
C LYS A 258 0.88 -4.42 -25.62
N LEU A 259 0.43 -3.37 -24.96
CA LEU A 259 -0.86 -3.34 -24.30
C LEU A 259 -1.92 -2.80 -25.27
N ASP A 260 -2.68 -3.73 -25.87
CA ASP A 260 -3.74 -3.40 -26.85
C ASP A 260 -5.15 -3.43 -26.24
N SER A 261 -5.30 -4.06 -25.08
CA SER A 261 -6.59 -4.27 -24.41
C SER A 261 -6.83 -3.19 -23.36
N THR A 262 -7.79 -2.30 -23.63
CA THR A 262 -8.29 -1.31 -22.66
C THR A 262 -8.77 -1.95 -21.35
N GLU A 263 -9.34 -3.15 -21.39
CA GLU A 263 -9.78 -3.84 -20.19
C GLU A 263 -8.61 -4.24 -19.29
N ASP A 264 -7.51 -4.68 -19.90
CA ASP A 264 -6.31 -5.09 -19.17
C ASP A 264 -5.53 -3.88 -18.67
N ALA A 265 -5.49 -2.79 -19.44
CA ALA A 265 -4.96 -1.50 -18.99
C ALA A 265 -5.65 -1.01 -17.72
N LYS A 266 -6.98 -1.05 -17.67
CA LYS A 266 -7.75 -0.64 -16.48
C LYS A 266 -7.47 -1.51 -15.26
N LYS A 267 -7.28 -2.81 -15.44
CA LYS A 267 -6.91 -3.74 -14.36
C LYS A 267 -5.52 -3.43 -13.83
N ILE A 268 -4.56 -3.13 -14.72
CA ILE A 268 -3.19 -2.79 -14.37
C ILE A 268 -3.14 -1.46 -13.62
N ALA A 269 -3.75 -0.40 -14.16
CA ALA A 269 -3.83 0.90 -13.49
C ALA A 269 -4.49 0.81 -12.11
N SER A 270 -5.60 0.06 -12.00
CA SER A 270 -6.28 -0.21 -10.72
C SER A 270 -5.37 -0.94 -9.72
N PHE A 271 -4.59 -1.92 -10.18
CA PHE A 271 -3.64 -2.65 -9.34
C PHE A 271 -2.51 -1.74 -8.84
N LEU A 272 -1.87 -0.99 -9.74
CA LEU A 272 -0.78 -0.07 -9.44
C LEU A 272 -1.22 1.02 -8.45
N SER A 273 -2.38 1.64 -8.71
CA SER A 273 -2.96 2.66 -7.83
C SER A 273 -3.20 2.14 -6.41
N LEU A 274 -3.71 0.91 -6.26
CA LEU A 274 -3.91 0.27 -4.95
C LEU A 274 -2.58 0.06 -4.24
N ILE A 275 -1.54 -0.39 -4.94
CA ILE A 275 -0.23 -0.65 -4.35
C ILE A 275 0.43 0.65 -3.89
N THR A 276 0.53 1.64 -4.76
CA THR A 276 1.17 2.94 -4.46
C THR A 276 0.48 3.69 -3.32
N SER A 277 -0.84 3.54 -3.21
CA SER A 277 -1.61 4.16 -2.13
C SER A 277 -1.51 3.40 -0.79
N ASP A 278 -1.68 2.07 -0.80
CA ASP A 278 -1.79 1.27 0.42
C ASP A 278 -0.43 0.88 1.02
N ILE A 279 0.63 0.80 0.20
CA ILE A 279 1.96 0.32 0.64
C ILE A 279 2.93 1.51 0.66
N PRO A 280 3.23 2.11 1.84
CA PRO A 280 4.16 3.23 1.94
C PRO A 280 5.65 2.83 1.77
N ASP A 281 5.91 1.55 1.53
CA ASP A 281 7.22 0.92 1.67
C ASP A 281 7.90 0.61 0.33
N LEU A 282 7.20 0.95 -0.75
CA LEU A 282 7.64 0.77 -2.12
C LEU A 282 8.87 1.62 -2.38
N GLN A 283 9.86 1.00 -3.02
CA GLN A 283 11.05 1.67 -3.53
C GLN A 283 10.93 1.90 -5.04
N GLY A 284 10.35 0.97 -5.78
CA GLY A 284 10.03 1.20 -7.19
C GLY A 284 9.14 0.11 -7.80
N ILE A 285 8.47 0.46 -8.89
CA ILE A 285 7.59 -0.41 -9.67
C ILE A 285 8.01 -0.38 -11.14
N TYR A 286 8.26 -1.55 -11.69
CA TYR A 286 8.77 -1.72 -13.05
C TYR A 286 7.88 -2.67 -13.83
N THR A 287 7.67 -2.40 -15.13
CA THR A 287 6.88 -3.26 -16.01
C THR A 287 7.56 -3.42 -17.36
N ASN A 288 7.23 -4.50 -18.08
CA ASN A 288 7.65 -4.68 -19.47
C ASN A 288 6.57 -4.24 -20.48
N ALA A 289 5.55 -3.49 -20.05
CA ALA A 289 4.49 -3.05 -20.93
C ALA A 289 4.98 -1.90 -21.83
N ILE A 290 4.52 -1.89 -23.07
CA ILE A 290 4.62 -0.73 -23.98
C ILE A 290 3.21 -0.31 -24.36
N GLN A 291 3.02 0.99 -24.57
CA GLN A 291 1.82 1.51 -25.20
C GLN A 291 1.59 0.84 -26.57
N GLY A 292 0.47 0.12 -26.70
CA GLY A 292 0.00 -0.50 -27.93
C GLY A 292 -1.08 0.36 -28.60
N SER A 293 -2.25 -0.22 -28.81
CA SER A 293 -3.43 0.46 -29.39
C SER A 293 -4.31 1.22 -28.38
N ILE A 294 -3.93 1.25 -27.10
CA ILE A 294 -4.67 1.97 -26.06
C ILE A 294 -4.51 3.50 -26.19
N SER A 295 -5.51 4.24 -25.68
CA SER A 295 -5.46 5.70 -25.67
C SER A 295 -4.39 6.22 -24.70
N ASP A 296 -3.76 7.36 -25.04
CA ASP A 296 -2.75 8.02 -24.21
C ASP A 296 -3.21 8.24 -22.77
N ALA A 297 -4.48 8.62 -22.55
CA ALA A 297 -5.02 8.79 -21.19
C ALA A 297 -5.08 7.49 -20.36
N GLU A 298 -5.22 6.33 -21.01
CA GLU A 298 -5.19 5.04 -20.31
C GLU A 298 -3.76 4.59 -20.02
N TRP A 299 -2.80 4.99 -20.86
CA TRP A 299 -1.38 4.76 -20.65
C TRP A 299 -0.82 5.65 -19.55
N GLU A 300 -1.15 6.94 -19.54
CA GLU A 300 -0.72 7.91 -18.53
C GLU A 300 -1.14 7.46 -17.10
N ALA A 301 -2.32 6.85 -16.97
CA ALA A 301 -2.80 6.30 -15.70
C ALA A 301 -1.99 5.10 -15.18
N ILE A 302 -1.22 4.44 -16.05
CA ILE A 302 -0.27 3.39 -15.69
C ILE A 302 1.10 4.03 -15.40
N GLU A 303 1.56 4.88 -16.31
CA GLU A 303 2.88 5.52 -16.30
C GLU A 303 3.11 6.38 -15.04
N GLU A 304 2.09 7.08 -14.52
CA GLU A 304 2.19 7.86 -13.27
C GLU A 304 2.61 7.00 -12.05
N HIS A 305 2.49 5.68 -12.14
CA HIS A 305 2.82 4.75 -11.06
C HIS A 305 4.12 3.97 -11.29
N LEU A 306 4.82 4.20 -12.40
CA LEU A 306 6.06 3.51 -12.75
C LEU A 306 7.29 4.39 -12.47
N ASP A 307 8.45 3.75 -12.32
CA ASP A 307 9.76 4.37 -12.07
C ASP A 307 10.73 4.28 -13.27
#